data_AF-A0A524F945-F1
#
_entry.id   AF-A0A524F945-F1
#
_cell.length_a   1.000
_cell.length_b   1.000
_cell.length_c   1.000
_cell.angle_alpha   90.00
_cell.angle_beta   90.00
_cell.angle_gamma   90.00
#
_symmetry.space_group_name_H-M   'P 1'
#
loop_
_entity.id
_entity.type
_entity.pdbx_description
1 polymer ?
#
loop_
_entity_poly.entity_id
_entity_poly.type
_entity_poly.pdbx_seq_one_letter_code
_entity_poly.pdbx_strand_id
1 'polypeptide(L)' 'MRLGITHIDPNIKKGEIIQIFDERNHRSLTVGKALFDAKNMEAKTSGKVIKNVHTINDKIWIFEKQFK' A
#
# COMPACT_ATOMS: atom_id res chain seq x y z
N MET A 1 6.51 -1.89 4.94
CA MET A 1 6.84 -1.91 6.39
C MET A 1 6.38 -0.58 6.98
N ARG A 2 6.14 -0.49 8.29
CA ARG A 2 5.61 0.74 8.92
C ARG A 2 6.56 1.94 8.89
N LEU A 3 7.87 1.69 8.96
CA LEU A 3 8.95 2.70 8.96
C LEU A 3 9.03 3.57 7.69
N GLY A 4 8.32 3.22 6.60
CA GLY A 4 8.30 3.99 5.36
C GLY A 4 6.98 4.70 5.06
N ILE A 5 6.05 4.76 6.02
CA ILE A 5 4.73 5.34 5.85
C ILE A 5 4.68 6.67 6.61
N THR A 6 4.52 7.78 5.89
CA THR A 6 4.46 9.14 6.47
C THR A 6 3.05 9.51 6.92
N HIS A 7 2.02 9.01 6.22
CA HIS A 7 0.62 9.27 6.53
C HIS A 7 -0.24 8.01 6.36
N ILE A 8 -1.28 7.87 7.18
CA ILE A 8 -2.27 6.79 7.13
C ILE A 8 -3.65 7.43 7.20
N ASP A 9 -4.54 7.05 6.27
CA ASP A 9 -5.95 7.48 6.34
C ASP A 9 -6.61 6.83 7.58
N PRO A 10 -7.19 7.61 8.50
CA PRO A 10 -7.78 7.11 9.74
C PRO A 10 -8.98 6.17 9.51
N ASN A 11 -9.57 6.18 8.31
CA ASN A 11 -10.73 5.36 7.99
C ASN A 11 -10.37 3.93 7.56
N ILE A 12 -9.08 3.62 7.33
CA ILE A 12 -8.65 2.30 6.87
C ILE A 12 -9.02 1.22 7.88
N LYS A 13 -9.73 0.20 7.40
CA LYS A 13 -10.09 -0.99 8.18
C LYS A 13 -9.18 -2.16 7.87
N LYS A 14 -9.04 -3.05 8.86
CA LYS A 14 -8.32 -4.31 8.68
C LYS A 14 -8.94 -5.13 7.54
N GLY A 15 -8.11 -5.58 6.61
CA GLY A 15 -8.51 -6.41 5.48
C GLY A 15 -9.02 -5.63 4.27
N GLU A 16 -9.11 -4.30 4.35
CA GLU A 16 -9.51 -3.45 3.24
C GLU A 16 -8.44 -3.38 2.16
N ILE A 17 -8.86 -3.18 0.90
CA ILE A 17 -7.96 -2.90 -0.21
C ILE A 17 -7.63 -1.41 -0.18
N ILE A 18 -6.35 -1.11 -0.12
CA ILE A 18 -5.85 0.26 0.00
C ILE A 18 -4.83 0.54 -1.09
N GLN A 19 -4.73 1.81 -1.43
CA GLN A 19 -3.74 2.33 -2.36
C GLN A 19 -2.58 2.95 -1.58
N ILE A 20 -1.37 2.78 -2.11
CA ILE A 20 -0.15 3.37 -1.57
C ILE A 20 0.39 4.34 -2.61
N PHE A 21 0.51 5.60 -2.23
CA PHE A 21 0.99 6.68 -3.07
C PHE A 21 2.35 7.19 -2.59
N ASP A 22 3.15 7.67 -3.53
CA ASP A 22 4.30 8.51 -3.23
C ASP A 22 3.81 9.92 -2.86
N GLU A 23 4.18 10.39 -1.67
CA GLU A 23 3.81 11.72 -1.16
C GLU A 23 4.33 12.85 -2.05
N ARG A 24 5.53 12.69 -2.65
CA ARG A 24 6.17 13.77 -3.42
C ARG A 24 5.60 13.92 -4.82
N ASN A 25 5.32 12.80 -5.47
CA ASN A 25 4.92 12.77 -6.88
C ASN A 25 3.40 12.55 -7.06
N HIS A 26 2.67 12.30 -5.97
CA HIS A 26 1.24 11.96 -5.99
C HIS A 26 0.90 10.80 -6.94
N ARG A 27 1.82 9.84 -7.07
CA ARG A 27 1.66 8.66 -7.95
C ARG A 27 1.41 7.41 -7.13
N SER A 28 0.44 6.62 -7.60
CA SER A 28 0.20 5.27 -7.07
C SER A 28 1.40 4.38 -7.34
N LEU A 29 1.98 3.82 -6.29
CA LEU A 29 3.10 2.87 -6.39
C LEU A 29 2.61 1.43 -6.33
N THR A 30 1.58 1.17 -5.51
CA THR A 30 1.17 -0.18 -5.13
C THR A 30 -0.27 -0.20 -4.66
N VAL A 31 -0.97 -1.29 -4.94
CA VAL A 31 -2.23 -1.68 -4.30
C VAL A 31 -1.94 -2.80 -3.31
N GLY A 32 -2.52 -2.70 -2.13
CA GLY A 32 -2.30 -3.66 -1.05
C GLY A 32 -3.54 -3.95 -0.24
N LYS A 33 -3.44 -4.94 0.64
CA LYS A 33 -4.44 -5.28 1.64
C LYS A 33 -3.95 -4.87 3.02
N ALA A 34 -4.75 -4.08 3.74
CA ALA A 34 -4.48 -3.67 5.11
C ALA A 34 -4.42 -4.91 6.04
N LEU A 35 -3.32 -5.08 6.79
CA LEU A 35 -3.22 -6.17 7.78
C LEU A 35 -3.80 -5.79 9.14
N PHE A 36 -3.94 -4.48 9.39
CA PHE A 36 -4.48 -3.88 10.61
C PHE A 36 -5.37 -2.70 10.23
N ASP A 37 -6.16 -2.17 11.17
CA ASP A 37 -6.82 -0.86 10.99
C ASP A 37 -5.81 0.29 11.17
N ALA A 38 -6.21 1.52 10.81
CA ALA A 38 -5.36 2.70 10.86
C ALA A 38 -4.69 2.90 12.22
N LYS A 39 -5.46 2.85 13.32
CA LYS A 39 -4.95 3.04 14.69
C LYS A 39 -3.89 2.00 15.06
N ASN A 40 -4.13 0.74 14.72
CA ASN A 40 -3.19 -0.35 14.98
C ASN A 40 -1.98 -0.35 14.03
N MET A 41 -2.09 0.23 12.83
CA MET A 41 -0.95 0.48 11.96
C MET A 41 -0.06 1.60 12.51
N GLU A 42 -0.67 2.70 12.98
CA GLU A 42 0.06 3.84 13.55
C GLU A 42 0.83 3.46 14.82
N ALA A 43 0.22 2.68 15.71
CA ALA A 43 0.82 2.24 16.97
C ALA A 43 2.00 1.26 16.78
N LYS A 44 2.19 0.69 15.58
CA LYS A 44 3.33 -0.19 15.31
C LYS A 44 4.60 0.62 15.06
N THR A 45 5.70 0.16 15.63
CA THR A 45 7.04 0.73 15.39
C THR A 45 7.84 -0.08 14.37
N SER A 46 7.44 -1.32 14.07
CA SER A 46 8.13 -2.21 13.14
C SER A 46 7.18 -3.23 12.49
N GLY A 47 7.69 -3.94 11.48
CA GLY A 47 6.98 -5.01 10.80
C GLY A 47 6.17 -4.59 9.56
N LYS A 48 5.52 -5.57 8.93
CA LYS A 48 4.64 -5.39 7.78
C LYS A 48 3.24 -5.04 8.27
N VAL A 49 2.71 -3.91 7.80
CA VAL A 49 1.34 -3.44 8.10
C VAL A 49 0.39 -3.58 6.92
N ILE A 50 0.93 -3.83 5.73
CA ILE A 50 0.21 -3.98 4.47
C ILE A 50 0.76 -5.21 3.75
N LYS A 51 -0.12 -6.04 3.18
CA LYS A 51 0.22 -7.11 2.26
C LYS A 51 0.16 -6.57 0.83
N ASN A 52 1.26 -6.66 0.10
CA ASN A 52 1.32 -6.25 -1.29
C ASN A 52 0.42 -7.16 -2.16
N VAL A 53 -0.38 -6.56 -3.05
CA VAL A 53 -1.23 -7.26 -4.00
C VAL A 53 -0.75 -7.00 -5.44
N HIS A 54 -0.47 -5.74 -5.76
CA HIS A 54 -0.02 -5.33 -7.09
C HIS A 54 0.92 -4.13 -6.97
N THR A 55 2.04 -4.14 -7.69
CA THR A 55 3.05 -3.08 -7.65
C THR A 55 3.47 -2.68 -9.06
N ILE A 56 3.83 -1.41 -9.22
CA ILE A 56 4.48 -0.94 -10.43
C ILE A 56 5.69 -1.82 -10.79
N ASN A 57 5.76 -2.28 -12.03
CA ASN A 57 6.77 -3.21 -12.55
C ASN A 57 6.63 -4.68 -12.10
N ASP A 58 5.50 -5.07 -11.52
CA ASP A 58 5.19 -6.50 -11.41
C ASP A 58 4.81 -7.12 -12.77
N LYS A 59 4.66 -8.44 -12.80
CA LYS A 59 4.35 -9.16 -14.04
C LYS A 59 3.03 -8.71 -14.68
N ILE A 60 2.04 -8.35 -13.87
CA ILE A 60 0.72 -7.92 -14.35
C ILE A 60 0.83 -6.52 -14.96
N TRP A 61 1.58 -5.62 -14.34
CA TRP A 61 1.85 -4.27 -14.84
C TRP A 61 2.60 -4.31 -16.17
N ILE A 62 3.63 -5.16 -16.26
CA ILE A 62 4.41 -5.34 -17.49
C ILE A 62 3.54 -5.94 -18.59
N PHE A 63 2.72 -6.94 -18.24
CA PHE A 63 1.79 -7.57 -19.16
C PHE A 63 0.78 -6.55 -19.71
N GLU A 64 0.12 -5.75 -18.85
CA GLU A 64 -0.84 -4.72 -19.27
C GLU A 64 -0.22 -3.74 -20.26
N LYS A 65 1.02 -3.27 -20.02
CA LYS A 65 1.71 -2.38 -20.95
C LYS A 65 1.98 -2.97 -22.33
N GLN A 66 2.12 -4.28 -22.42
CA GLN A 66 2.35 -5.01 -23.67
C GLN A 66 1.06 -5.47 -24.32
N PHE A 67 0.00 -5.62 -23.52
CA PHE A 67 -1.34 -5.98 -23.94
C PHE A 67 -2.05 -4.75 -24.52
N LYS A 68 -1.70 -4.43 -25.77
CA LYS A 68 -2.46 -3.48 -26.60
C LYS A 68 -3.65 -4.16 -27.25
#